data_AF-A0A4Y2FAX5-F1
#
_entry.id   AF-A0A4Y2FAX5-F1
#
_cell.length_a   1.000
_cell.length_b   1.000
_cell.length_c   1.000
_cell.angle_alpha   90.00
_cell.angle_beta   90.00
_cell.angle_gamma   90.00
#
_symmetry.space_group_name_H-M   'P 1'
#
loop_
_entity.id
_entity.type
_entity.pdbx_description
1 polymer ?
#
loop_
_entity_poly.entity_id
_entity_poly.type
_entity_poly.pdbx_seq_one_letter_code
_entity_poly.pdbx_strand_id
1 'polypeptide(L)' 'IGGTFPERDDGKLFNTCLAYGTDGKLLAKHRKVHLFDIDIPGKITFKESDALAPGNSLTTFTM' A
#
# COMPACT_ATOMS: atom_id res chain seq x y z
N ILE A 1 13.15 -4.38 2.41
CA ILE A 1 11.81 -4.11 1.83
C ILE A 1 10.98 -5.37 1.94
N GLY A 2 9.79 -5.32 2.52
CA GLY A 2 8.97 -6.49 2.85
C GLY A 2 7.85 -6.83 1.86
N GLY A 3 7.81 -6.22 0.68
CA GLY A 3 6.66 -6.36 -0.24
C GLY A 3 5.41 -5.67 0.33
N THR A 4 4.22 -6.07 -0.13
CA THR A 4 2.95 -5.46 0.32
C THR A 4 1.98 -6.48 0.92
N PHE A 5 1.22 -6.05 1.92
CA PHE A 5 0.13 -6.83 2.53
C PHE A 5 -1.04 -5.92 2.95
N PRO A 6 -2.25 -6.47 3.17
CA PRO A 6 -3.37 -5.70 3.69
C PRO A 6 -3.14 -5.30 5.15
N GLU A 7 -3.08 -4.00 5.42
CA GLU A 7 -2.99 -3.43 6.76
C GLU A 7 -4.35 -2.90 7.20
N ARG A 8 -4.79 -3.20 8.43
CA ARG A 8 -5.95 -2.55 9.04
C ARG A 8 -5.50 -1.43 9.97
N ASP A 9 -6.05 -0.23 9.79
CA ASP A 9 -5.79 0.93 10.63
C ASP A 9 -6.99 1.87 10.62
N ASP A 10 -7.41 2.34 11.80
CA ASP A 10 -8.56 3.23 12.02
C ASP A 10 -9.83 2.83 11.22
N GLY A 11 -10.19 1.55 11.27
CA GLY A 11 -11.35 1.01 10.56
C GLY A 11 -11.21 0.90 9.04
N LYS A 12 -10.08 1.31 8.46
CA LYS A 12 -9.77 1.24 7.03
C LYS A 12 -8.78 0.12 6.74
N LEU A 13 -8.77 -0.34 5.51
CA LEU A 13 -7.76 -1.27 4.99
C LEU A 13 -6.83 -0.54 4.02
N PHE A 14 -5.56 -0.90 4.00
CA PHE A 14 -4.55 -0.29 3.13
C PHE A 14 -3.68 -1.37 2.48
N ASN A 15 -3.19 -1.09 1.28
CA ASN A 15 -2.11 -1.86 0.66
C ASN A 15 -0.78 -1.28 1.16
N THR A 16 -0.12 -1.99 2.09
CA THR A 16 1.01 -1.45 2.86
C THR A 16 2.29 -2.22 2.63
N CYS A 17 3.38 -1.48 2.37
CA CYS A 17 4.75 -1.98 2.32
C CYS A 17 5.56 -1.49 3.52
N LEU A 18 6.26 -2.41 4.19
CA LEU A 18 7.15 -2.10 5.30
C LEU A 18 8.61 -2.28 4.88
N ALA A 19 9.47 -1.35 5.29
CA ALA A 19 10.91 -1.44 5.13
C ALA A 19 11.58 -1.59 6.51
N TYR A 20 12.42 -2.62 6.66
CA TYR A 20 13.17 -2.88 7.88
C TYR A 20 14.67 -2.75 7.63
N GLY A 21 15.38 -2.22 8.62
CA GLY A 21 16.84 -2.12 8.63
C GLY A 21 17.51 -3.43 9.00
N THR A 22 18.84 -3.48 8.91
CA THR A 22 19.64 -4.66 9.29
C THR A 22 19.57 -4.97 10.78
N ASP A 23 19.23 -3.98 11.61
CA ASP A 23 18.97 -4.12 13.04
C ASP A 23 17.53 -4.58 13.36
N GLY A 24 16.72 -4.84 12.33
CA GLY A 24 15.33 -5.27 12.46
C GLY A 24 14.34 -4.14 12.79
N LYS A 25 14.78 -2.87 12.88
CA LYS A 25 13.87 -1.75 13.13
C LYS A 25 13.10 -1.37 11.88
N LEU A 26 11.86 -0.91 12.08
CA LEU A 26 11.04 -0.36 11.00
C LEU A 26 11.61 1.00 10.58
N LEU A 27 12.06 1.10 9.34
CA LEU A 27 12.61 2.33 8.74
C LEU A 27 11.54 3.15 8.02
N ALA A 28 10.59 2.48 7.37
CA ALA A 28 9.51 3.15 6.65
C ALA A 28 8.26 2.27 6.50
N LYS A 29 7.11 2.95 6.42
CA LYS A 29 5.81 2.37 6.07
C LYS A 29 5.25 3.16 4.89
N HIS A 30 5.01 2.48 3.77
CA HIS A 30 4.39 3.06 2.60
C HIS A 30 2.98 2.47 2.42
N ARG A 31 1.96 3.32 2.39
CA ARG A 31 0.61 2.94 1.94
C ARG A 31 0.48 3.34 0.48
N LYS A 32 0.05 2.42 -0.37
CA LYS A 32 -0.08 2.64 -1.82
C LYS A 32 -0.93 3.88 -2.09
N VAL A 33 -0.35 4.87 -2.74
CA VAL A 33 -0.99 6.18 -2.96
C VAL A 33 -2.00 6.12 -4.10
N HIS A 34 -1.61 5.51 -5.23
CA HIS A 34 -2.49 5.31 -6.38
C HIS A 34 -3.02 3.88 -6.36
N LEU A 35 -4.29 3.74 -6.05
CA LEU A 35 -4.96 2.44 -6.04
C LEU A 35 -5.14 1.93 -7.47
N PHE A 36 -5.19 0.60 -7.60
CA PHE A 36 -5.36 -0.06 -8.88
C PHE A 36 -6.84 -0.13 -9.24
N ASP A 37 -7.31 0.95 -9.84
CA ASP A 37 -8.66 1.04 -10.39
C ASP A 37 -8.57 1.04 -11.91
N ILE A 38 -9.00 -0.05 -12.54
CA ILE A 38 -9.05 -0.21 -13.98
C ILE A 38 -10.43 -0.65 -14.43
N ASP A 39 -10.83 -0.15 -15.59
CA ASP A 39 -12.02 -0.59 -16.29
C ASP A 39 -11.72 -0.67 -17.78
N ILE A 40 -11.57 -1.90 -18.29
CA ILE A 40 -11.29 -2.19 -19.69
C ILE A 40 -12.52 -2.91 -20.26
N PRO A 41 -13.39 -2.20 -21.00
CA PRO A 41 -14.61 -2.75 -21.54
C PRO A 41 -14.38 -4.05 -22.31
N GLY A 42 -15.16 -5.08 -21.99
CA GLY A 42 -15.05 -6.41 -22.60
C GLY A 42 -13.83 -7.23 -22.17
N LYS A 43 -13.02 -6.77 -21.21
CA LYS A 43 -11.88 -7.52 -20.66
C LYS A 43 -11.95 -7.66 -19.14
N ILE A 44 -11.68 -6.58 -18.41
CA ILE A 44 -11.56 -6.63 -16.95
C ILE A 44 -11.90 -5.28 -16.33
N THR A 45 -12.68 -5.34 -15.26
CA THR A 45 -12.89 -4.23 -14.34
C THR A 45 -12.39 -4.69 -12.97
N PHE A 46 -11.53 -3.91 -12.35
CA PHE A 46 -11.04 -4.15 -11.01
C PHE A 46 -10.86 -2.81 -10.31
N LYS A 47 -11.47 -2.66 -9.13
CA LYS A 47 -11.40 -1.45 -8.32
C LYS A 47 -10.86 -1.79 -6.95
N GLU A 48 -9.56 -1.59 -6.75
CA GLU A 48 -8.93 -1.77 -5.45
C GLU A 48 -9.53 -0.82 -4.41
N SER A 49 -9.99 0.37 -4.84
CA SER A 49 -10.62 1.38 -4.01
C SER A 49 -11.97 1.01 -3.41
N ASP A 50 -12.64 -0.04 -3.91
CA ASP A 50 -13.87 -0.55 -3.30
C ASP A 50 -13.62 -1.18 -1.92
N ALA A 51 -12.38 -1.61 -1.65
CA ALA A 51 -12.00 -2.29 -0.41
C ALA A 51 -10.88 -1.60 0.38
N LEU A 52 -9.94 -0.94 -0.31
CA LEU A 52 -8.76 -0.34 0.30
C LEU A 52 -8.81 1.20 0.21
N ALA A 53 -8.33 1.87 1.25
CA ALA A 53 -8.10 3.30 1.26
C ALA A 53 -6.69 3.63 0.70
N PRO A 54 -6.52 4.78 0.04
CA PRO A 54 -5.23 5.22 -0.47
C PRO A 54 -4.33 5.74 0.65
N GLY A 55 -3.02 5.61 0.46
CA GLY A 55 -2.02 6.37 1.20
C GLY A 55 -2.02 7.85 0.79
N ASN A 56 -1.38 8.70 1.60
CA ASN A 56 -1.35 10.15 1.40
C ASN A 56 0.04 10.76 1.52
N SER A 57 1.11 9.95 1.45
CA SER A 57 2.47 10.42 1.66
C SER A 57 3.46 9.76 0.70
N LEU A 58 4.48 10.52 0.31
CA LEU A 58 5.70 9.98 -0.26
C LEU A 58 6.48 9.24 0.83
N THR A 59 7.17 8.17 0.46
CA THR A 59 7.92 7.35 1.41
C THR A 59 9.32 7.10 0.90
N THR A 60 10.31 7.49 1.69
CA THR A 60 11.73 7.21 1.50
C THR A 60 12.34 6.83 2.85
N PHE A 61 13.49 6.17 2.83
CA PHE A 61 14.29 5.91 4.01
C PHE A 61 15.77 5.81 3.63
N THR A 62 16.63 5.97 4.62
CA THR A 62 18.08 5.76 4.51
C THR A 62 18.45 4.52 5.32
N MET A 63 19.51 3.83 4.90
CA MET A 63 20.08 2.70 5.64
C MET A 63 21.27 3.14 6.48
#